data_AF-Q5DD11-F1
#
_entry.id   AF-Q5DD11-F1
#
_cell.length_a   1.000
_cell.length_b   1.000
_cell.length_c   1.000
_cell.angle_alpha   90.00
_cell.angle_beta   90.00
_cell.angle_gamma   90.00
#
_symmetry.space_group_name_H-M   'P 1'
#
loop_
_entity.id
_entity.type
_entity.pdbx_description
1 polymer ?
#
loop_
_entity_poly.entity_id
_entity_poly.type
_entity_poly.pdbx_seq_one_letter_code
_entity_poly.pdbx_strand_id
1 'polypeptide(L)'
;MVSASKIIYLISIIVAIACIIVSIATNPTWNDNTNNGTLRANGGLSIAGLILLVIAAILAIVLICRNYSRKLMIAILVLLIIALICFIVALAIYGNQVNWEAWLLSAMWVTFICILIAIMFLLVDDY
;
A
#
# COMPACT_ATOMS: atom_id res chain seq x y z
N MET A 1 24.15 8.30 -10.03
CA MET A 1 23.93 8.77 -8.64
C MET A 1 22.51 8.40 -8.26
N VAL A 2 22.30 7.61 -7.21
CA VAL A 2 20.93 7.28 -6.74
C VAL A 2 20.38 8.54 -6.10
N SER A 3 19.38 9.17 -6.74
CA SER A 3 18.77 10.39 -6.21
C SER A 3 18.10 10.05 -4.87
N ALA A 4 18.37 10.85 -3.83
CA ALA A 4 17.87 10.64 -2.46
C ALA A 4 16.35 10.42 -2.41
N SER A 5 15.64 11.02 -3.35
CA SER A 5 14.20 10.86 -3.53
C SER A 5 13.77 9.41 -3.83
N LYS A 6 14.56 8.62 -4.56
CA LYS A 6 14.26 7.20 -4.86
C LYS A 6 14.35 6.33 -3.60
N ILE A 7 15.27 6.68 -2.70
CA ILE A 7 15.47 6.01 -1.41
C ILE A 7 14.29 6.33 -0.49
N ILE A 8 13.89 7.61 -0.42
CA ILE A 8 12.72 8.05 0.37
C ILE A 8 11.44 7.35 -0.09
N TYR A 9 11.25 7.20 -1.40
CA TYR A 9 10.10 6.48 -1.96
C TYR A 9 10.06 5.01 -1.51
N LEU A 10 11.21 4.33 -1.56
CA LEU A 10 11.31 2.93 -1.15
C LEU A 10 11.04 2.77 0.36
N ILE A 11 11.58 3.67 1.19
CA ILE A 11 11.32 3.71 2.64
C ILE A 11 9.81 3.90 2.90
N SER A 12 9.15 4.79 2.18
CA SER A 12 7.70 5.02 2.34
C SER A 12 6.87 3.78 2.01
N ILE A 13 7.26 3.00 0.99
CA ILE A 13 6.61 1.73 0.66
C ILE A 13 6.84 0.69 1.78
N ILE A 14 8.06 0.60 2.33
CA ILE A 14 8.36 -0.30 3.45
C ILE A 14 7.51 0.04 4.67
N VAL A 15 7.37 1.33 4.99
CA VAL A 15 6.52 1.80 6.10
C VAL A 15 5.06 1.43 5.85
N ALA A 16 4.55 1.60 4.62
CA ALA A 16 3.18 1.20 4.26
C ALA A 16 2.96 -0.31 4.49
N ILE A 17 3.93 -1.14 4.07
CA ILE A 17 3.89 -2.59 4.29
C ILE A 17 3.85 -2.92 5.79
N ALA A 18 4.71 -2.28 6.59
CA ALA A 18 4.75 -2.51 8.04
C ALA A 18 3.40 -2.16 8.71
N CYS A 19 2.79 -1.04 8.35
CA CYS A 19 1.48 -0.63 8.90
C CYS A 19 0.38 -1.64 8.59
N ILE A 20 0.35 -2.22 7.39
CA ILE A 20 -0.66 -3.23 7.01
C ILE A 20 -0.42 -4.55 7.71
N ILE A 21 0.85 -4.96 7.86
CA ILE A 21 1.19 -6.18 8.61
C ILE A 21 0.69 -6.05 10.05
N VAL A 22 0.91 -4.89 10.69
CA VAL A 22 0.41 -4.63 12.05
C VAL A 22 -1.13 -4.66 12.07
N SER A 23 -1.80 -4.07 11.08
CA SER A 23 -3.27 -4.11 10.98
C SER A 23 -3.80 -5.54 10.83
N ILE A 24 -3.16 -6.39 10.02
CA ILE A 24 -3.54 -7.81 9.86
C ILE A 24 -3.25 -8.60 11.15
N ALA A 25 -2.10 -8.38 11.78
CA ALA A 25 -1.71 -9.09 13.01
C ALA A 25 -2.58 -8.72 14.21
N THR A 26 -3.09 -7.48 14.25
CA THR A 26 -4.01 -7.01 15.30
C THR A 26 -5.48 -7.29 14.99
N ASN A 27 -5.78 -7.93 13.86
CA ASN A 27 -7.14 -8.19 13.44
C ASN A 27 -7.75 -9.36 14.25
N PRO A 28 -8.78 -9.12 15.08
CA PRO A 28 -9.41 -10.16 15.90
C PRO A 28 -10.13 -11.24 15.08
N THR A 29 -10.36 -11.01 13.78
CA THR A 29 -10.99 -11.96 12.86
C THR A 29 -10.31 -13.32 12.79
N TRP A 30 -9.00 -13.39 13.08
CA TRP A 30 -8.24 -14.64 12.99
C TRP A 30 -8.37 -15.52 14.25
N ASN A 31 -8.76 -14.92 15.37
CA ASN A 31 -8.83 -15.60 16.65
C ASN A 31 -10.25 -16.06 17.00
N ASP A 32 -11.27 -15.29 16.61
CA ASP A 32 -12.65 -15.68 16.87
C ASP A 32 -13.24 -16.46 15.70
N ASN A 33 -13.85 -17.61 15.99
CA ASN A 33 -14.66 -18.43 15.06
C ASN A 33 -15.98 -17.73 14.66
N THR A 34 -15.98 -16.39 14.57
CA THR A 34 -17.16 -15.60 14.25
C THR A 34 -17.40 -15.65 12.75
N ASN A 35 -18.44 -16.38 12.34
CA ASN A 35 -18.85 -16.59 10.94
C ASN A 35 -19.49 -15.35 10.30
N ASN A 36 -18.85 -14.18 10.45
CA ASN A 36 -19.31 -12.94 9.83
C ASN A 36 -18.62 -12.81 8.47
N GLY A 37 -19.37 -13.00 7.38
CA GLY A 37 -18.82 -12.94 6.01
C GLY A 37 -18.15 -11.60 5.67
N THR A 38 -18.60 -10.50 6.29
CA THR A 38 -18.04 -9.15 6.14
C THR A 38 -16.64 -9.01 6.76
N LEU A 39 -16.38 -9.62 7.92
CA LEU A 39 -15.07 -9.67 8.58
C LEU A 39 -14.02 -10.35 7.69
N ARG A 40 -14.39 -11.51 7.12
CA ARG A 40 -13.50 -12.28 6.23
C ARG A 40 -13.23 -11.55 4.92
N ALA A 41 -14.22 -10.86 4.37
CA ALA A 41 -14.06 -10.05 3.16
C ALA A 41 -13.09 -8.88 3.38
N ASN A 42 -13.19 -8.19 4.52
CA ASN A 42 -12.27 -7.12 4.90
C ASN A 42 -10.82 -7.64 5.09
N GLY A 43 -10.65 -8.75 5.82
CA GLY A 43 -9.33 -9.38 5.97
C GLY A 43 -8.74 -9.80 4.61
N GLY A 44 -9.56 -10.37 3.72
CA GLY A 44 -9.16 -10.75 2.37
C GLY A 44 -8.72 -9.57 1.50
N LEU A 45 -9.47 -8.46 1.51
CA LEU A 45 -9.08 -7.24 0.79
C LEU A 45 -7.79 -6.62 1.35
N SER A 46 -7.61 -6.64 2.68
CA SER A 46 -6.39 -6.12 3.31
C SER A 46 -5.16 -6.93 2.88
N ILE A 47 -5.29 -8.25 2.79
CA ILE A 47 -4.24 -9.15 2.28
C ILE A 47 -3.98 -8.92 0.79
N ALA A 48 -5.03 -8.77 -0.02
CA ALA A 48 -4.89 -8.46 -1.44
C ALA A 48 -4.15 -7.12 -1.66
N GLY A 49 -4.47 -6.09 -0.87
CA GLY A 49 -3.76 -4.81 -0.87
C GLY A 49 -2.29 -4.95 -0.46
N LEU A 50 -1.98 -5.79 0.54
CA LEU A 50 -0.60 -6.08 0.94
C LEU A 50 0.20 -6.75 -0.19
N ILE A 51 -0.38 -7.74 -0.86
CA ILE A 51 0.27 -8.44 -1.98
C ILE A 51 0.61 -7.45 -3.10
N LEU A 52 -0.33 -6.56 -3.43
CA LEU A 52 -0.12 -5.51 -4.42
C LEU A 52 1.01 -4.54 -4.03
N LEU A 53 1.09 -4.17 -2.74
CA LEU A 53 2.17 -3.33 -2.23
C LEU A 53 3.54 -4.02 -2.27
N VAL A 54 3.60 -5.32 -1.96
CA VAL A 54 4.84 -6.10 -2.07
C VAL A 54 5.30 -6.15 -3.52
N ILE A 55 4.39 -6.37 -4.46
CA ILE A 55 4.69 -6.31 -5.90
C ILE A 55 5.21 -4.92 -6.28
N ALA A 56 4.55 -3.85 -5.82
CA ALA A 56 4.99 -2.47 -6.05
C ALA A 56 6.38 -2.19 -5.46
N ALA A 57 6.72 -2.75 -4.29
CA ALA A 57 8.04 -2.63 -3.68
C ALA A 57 9.12 -3.32 -4.52
N ILE A 58 8.85 -4.52 -5.03
CA ILE A 58 9.76 -5.25 -5.91
C ILE A 58 10.01 -4.43 -7.19
N LEU A 59 8.94 -3.88 -7.80
CA LEU A 59 9.05 -3.01 -8.97
C LEU A 59 9.84 -1.73 -8.66
N ALA A 60 9.70 -1.14 -7.47
CA ALA A 60 10.47 0.03 -7.04
C ALA A 60 11.97 -0.31 -6.91
N ILE A 61 12.33 -1.48 -6.37
CA ILE A 61 13.72 -1.97 -6.33
C ILE A 61 14.25 -2.16 -7.75
N VAL A 62 13.46 -2.78 -8.64
CA VAL A 62 13.83 -2.96 -10.05
C VAL A 62 14.07 -1.60 -10.73
N LEU A 63 13.30 -0.56 -10.40
CA LEU A 63 13.48 0.80 -10.93
C LEU A 63 14.75 1.49 -10.41
N ILE A 64 15.31 1.05 -9.29
CA ILE A 64 16.62 1.52 -8.79
C ILE A 64 17.76 0.76 -9.48
N CYS A 65 17.63 -0.55 -9.64
CA CYS A 65 18.66 -1.41 -10.23
C CYS A 65 18.74 -1.30 -11.77
N ARG A 66 17.61 -1.08 -12.44
CA ARG A 66 17.52 -0.95 -13.89
C ARG A 66 17.37 0.52 -14.25
N ASN A 67 18.04 0.95 -15.33
CA ASN A 67 17.91 2.31 -15.85
C ASN A 67 16.45 2.75 -15.91
N TYR A 68 16.22 4.00 -15.51
CA TYR A 68 14.90 4.61 -15.37
C TYR A 68 14.03 4.32 -16.61
N SER A 69 12.88 3.70 -16.39
CA SER A 69 11.90 3.44 -17.44
C SER A 69 10.56 4.02 -17.00
N ARG A 70 10.12 5.05 -17.71
CA ARG A 70 8.84 5.74 -17.47
C ARG A 70 7.65 4.76 -17.42
N LYS A 71 7.69 3.72 -18.26
CA LYS A 71 6.71 2.61 -18.27
C LYS A 71 6.62 1.86 -16.93
N LEU A 72 7.76 1.64 -16.25
CA LEU A 72 7.77 0.99 -14.94
C LEU A 72 7.20 1.89 -13.84
N MET A 73 7.50 3.19 -13.88
CA MET A 73 6.94 4.14 -12.92
C MET A 73 5.41 4.23 -13.03
N ILE A 74 4.89 4.30 -14.25
CA ILE A 74 3.43 4.28 -14.50
C ILE A 74 2.82 2.97 -13.98
N ALA A 75 3.47 1.83 -14.21
CA ALA A 75 2.99 0.54 -13.71
C ALA A 75 2.91 0.51 -12.17
N ILE A 76 3.92 1.04 -11.47
CA ILE A 76 3.92 1.13 -10.00
C ILE A 76 2.79 2.05 -9.51
N LEU A 77 2.58 3.19 -10.18
CA LEU A 77 1.54 4.14 -9.83
C LEU A 77 0.15 3.50 -9.95
N VAL A 78 -0.11 2.77 -11.04
CA VAL A 78 -1.37 2.04 -11.23
C VAL A 78 -1.57 0.99 -10.14
N LEU A 79 -0.52 0.22 -9.78
CA LEU A 79 -0.58 -0.76 -8.70
C LEU A 79 -0.91 -0.12 -7.34
N LEU A 80 -0.30 1.03 -7.04
CA LEU A 80 -0.57 1.76 -5.80
C LEU A 80 -2.01 2.28 -5.73
N ILE A 81 -2.57 2.77 -6.85
CA ILE A 81 -3.98 3.20 -6.91
C ILE A 81 -4.91 2.02 -6.64
N ILE A 82 -4.66 0.86 -7.26
CA ILE A 82 -5.47 -0.35 -7.05
C ILE A 82 -5.38 -0.79 -5.58
N ALA A 83 -4.18 -0.78 -4.99
CA ALA A 83 -3.98 -1.09 -3.57
C ALA A 83 -4.75 -0.11 -2.66
N LEU A 84 -4.73 1.18 -2.99
CA LEU A 84 -5.45 2.21 -2.23
C LEU A 84 -6.97 2.01 -2.29
N ILE A 85 -7.52 1.69 -3.47
CA ILE A 85 -8.95 1.36 -3.61
C ILE A 85 -9.28 0.12 -2.75
N CYS A 86 -8.39 -0.87 -2.72
CA CYS A 86 -8.54 -2.06 -1.90
C CYS A 86 -8.62 -1.71 -0.40
N PHE A 87 -7.78 -0.78 0.09
CA PHE A 87 -7.86 -0.31 1.47
C PHE A 87 -9.13 0.50 1.76
N ILE A 88 -9.56 1.37 0.85
CA ILE A 88 -10.82 2.13 1.02
C ILE A 88 -12.01 1.20 1.16
N VAL A 89 -12.11 0.18 0.29
CA VAL A 89 -13.23 -0.77 0.34
C VAL A 89 -13.15 -1.64 1.61
N ALA A 90 -11.94 -2.04 2.03
CA ALA A 90 -11.73 -2.75 3.30
C ALA A 90 -12.25 -1.94 4.51
N LEU A 91 -11.90 -0.64 4.57
CA LEU A 91 -12.41 0.30 5.57
C LEU A 91 -13.93 0.51 5.48
N ALA A 92 -14.50 0.60 4.28
CA ALA A 92 -15.92 0.86 4.08
C ALA A 92 -16.82 -0.31 4.55
N ILE A 93 -16.33 -1.55 4.45
CA ILE A 93 -17.07 -2.76 4.88
C ILE A 93 -17.20 -2.80 6.42
N TYR A 94 -16.26 -2.18 7.13
CA TYR A 94 -16.14 -2.24 8.58
C TYR A 94 -16.21 -0.82 9.15
N GLY A 95 -17.39 -0.21 9.06
CA GLY A 95 -17.61 1.19 9.44
C GLY A 95 -17.55 1.51 10.94
N ASN A 96 -16.95 0.65 11.78
CA ASN A 96 -16.95 0.83 13.23
C ASN A 96 -15.54 0.72 13.81
N GLN A 97 -15.02 1.86 14.25
CA GLN A 97 -13.65 2.08 14.70
C GLN A 97 -13.26 1.16 15.87
N VAL A 98 -12.58 0.07 15.54
CA VAL A 98 -11.83 -0.75 16.49
C VAL A 98 -10.34 -0.47 16.27
N ASN A 99 -9.52 -0.54 17.31
CA ASN A 99 -8.09 -0.17 17.30
C ASN A 99 -7.26 -0.75 16.13
N TRP A 100 -7.64 -1.89 15.54
CA TRP A 100 -6.93 -2.50 14.40
C TRP A 100 -7.16 -1.76 13.06
N GLU A 101 -8.26 -1.01 12.92
CA GLU A 101 -8.57 -0.20 11.74
C GLU A 101 -7.77 1.10 11.70
N ALA A 102 -7.35 1.62 12.84
CA ALA A 102 -6.49 2.81 12.90
C ALA A 102 -5.16 2.56 12.16
N TRP A 103 -4.64 1.33 12.24
CA TRP A 103 -3.45 0.90 11.50
C TRP A 103 -3.71 0.74 10.00
N LEU A 104 -4.90 0.27 9.63
CA LEU A 104 -5.32 0.17 8.22
C LEU A 104 -5.50 1.57 7.60
N LEU A 105 -6.10 2.49 8.35
CA LEU A 105 -6.26 3.88 7.95
C LEU A 105 -4.90 4.56 7.81
N SER A 106 -3.98 4.33 8.75
CA SER A 106 -2.60 4.81 8.65
C SER A 106 -1.91 4.29 7.38
N ALA A 107 -2.03 2.99 7.08
CA ALA A 107 -1.52 2.42 5.85
C ALA A 107 -2.13 3.05 4.58
N MET A 108 -3.44 3.35 4.59
CA MET A 108 -4.11 4.05 3.50
C MET A 108 -3.49 5.44 3.27
N TRP A 109 -3.25 6.20 4.34
CA TRP A 109 -2.62 7.53 4.23
C TRP A 109 -1.17 7.45 3.75
N VAL A 110 -0.39 6.46 4.20
CA VAL A 110 0.99 6.28 3.73
C VAL A 110 1.02 5.89 2.24
N THR A 111 0.10 5.02 1.80
CA THR A 111 -0.01 4.70 0.36
C THR A 111 -0.44 5.88 -0.49
N PHE A 112 -1.31 6.75 0.03
CA PHE A 112 -1.67 8.00 -0.63
C PHE A 112 -0.46 8.94 -0.82
N ILE A 113 0.37 9.08 0.22
CA ILE A 113 1.62 9.85 0.14
C ILE A 113 2.58 9.23 -0.90
N CYS A 114 2.70 7.89 -0.94
CA CYS A 114 3.49 7.21 -1.96
C CYS A 114 3.02 7.57 -3.39
N ILE A 115 1.70 7.60 -3.63
CA ILE A 115 1.15 7.98 -4.94
C ILE A 115 1.52 9.43 -5.30
N LEU A 116 1.39 10.37 -4.36
CA LEU A 116 1.77 11.77 -4.59
C LEU A 116 3.25 11.90 -4.95
N ILE A 117 4.13 11.19 -4.25
CA ILE A 117 5.57 11.16 -4.54
C ILE A 117 5.81 10.60 -5.94
N ALA A 118 5.14 9.49 -6.31
CA ALA A 118 5.26 8.88 -7.63
C ALA A 118 4.81 9.82 -8.76
N ILE A 119 3.73 10.59 -8.55
CA ILE A 119 3.26 11.61 -9.50
C ILE A 119 4.27 12.75 -9.64
N MET A 120 4.77 13.27 -8.51
CA MET A 120 5.80 14.32 -8.50
C MET A 120 7.03 13.90 -9.29
N PHE A 121 7.49 12.66 -9.11
CA PHE A 121 8.59 12.11 -9.90
C PHE A 121 8.30 12.07 -11.40
N LEU A 122 7.10 11.63 -11.78
CA LEU A 122 6.69 11.58 -13.18
C LEU A 122 6.71 12.98 -13.81
N LEU A 123 6.23 14.00 -13.09
CA LEU A 123 6.17 15.38 -13.56
C LEU A 123 7.54 16.06 -13.61
N VAL A 124 8.42 15.80 -12.63
CA VAL A 124 9.76 16.39 -12.58
C VAL A 124 10.69 15.80 -13.63
N ASP A 125 10.59 14.50 -13.95
CA ASP A 125 11.39 13.87 -15.02
C ASP A 125 10.90 14.25 -16.44
N ASP A 126 9.72 14.84 -16.58
CA ASP A 126 9.20 15.34 -17.87
C ASP A 126 9.68 16.76 -18.24
N TYR A 127 10.38 17.45 -17.33
CA TYR A 127 10.89 18.81 -17.50
C TYR A 127 12.42 18.86 -17.53
#